data_AF-E4SI99-F1
#
_entry.id   AF-E4SI99-F1
#
_cell.length_a   1.000
_cell.length_b   1.000
_cell.length_c   1.000
_cell.angle_alpha   90.00
_cell.angle_beta   90.00
_cell.angle_gamma   90.00
#
_symmetry.space_group_name_H-M   'P 1'
#
loop_
_entity.id
_entity.type
_entity.pdbx_description
1 polymer ?
#
loop_
_entity_poly.entity_id
_entity_poly.type
_entity_poly.pdbx_seq_one_letter_code
_entity_poly.pdbx_strand_id
1 'polypeptide(L)' 'MNNEEKIVNEFDRDGHHYKIGVKADGQVSVYLDDETKAHHGYHFPGVIQIPKGIEIDGQMVLRLPIDCDDAIDQGIKDLK' A
#
# COMPACT_ATOMS: atom_id res chain seq x y z
N MET A 1 18.66 10.94 0.30
CA MET A 1 17.67 9.96 -0.20
C MET A 1 16.32 10.64 -0.11
N ASN A 2 15.61 10.76 -1.23
CA ASN A 2 14.27 11.36 -1.22
C ASN A 2 13.37 10.46 -0.37
N ASN A 3 12.89 11.02 0.75
CA ASN A 3 11.83 10.39 1.57
C ASN A 3 10.44 10.63 0.94
N GLU A 4 10.40 11.02 -0.34
CA GLU A 4 9.16 11.25 -1.07
C GLU A 4 8.49 9.91 -1.32
N GLU A 5 7.24 9.81 -0.87
CA GLU A 5 6.40 8.69 -1.18
C GLU A 5 5.73 8.93 -2.53
N LYS A 6 5.74 7.90 -3.38
CA LYS A 6 5.09 7.92 -4.69
C LYS A 6 3.84 7.04 -4.64
N ILE A 7 2.68 7.61 -4.94
CA ILE A 7 1.46 6.82 -5.16
C ILE A 7 1.59 6.09 -6.50
N VAL A 8 1.45 4.78 -6.48
CA VAL A 8 1.64 3.89 -7.63
C VAL A 8 0.36 3.23 -8.11
N ASN A 9 -0.65 3.13 -7.24
CA ASN A 9 -1.94 2.59 -7.61
C ASN A 9 -3.05 3.16 -6.70
N GLU A 10 -4.25 3.26 -7.24
CA GLU A 10 -5.47 3.58 -6.51
C GLU A 10 -6.59 2.65 -6.99
N PHE A 11 -7.36 2.07 -6.09
CA PHE A 11 -8.43 1.13 -6.44
C PHE A 11 -9.55 1.10 -5.40
N ASP A 12 -10.75 0.78 -5.84
CA ASP A 12 -11.91 0.56 -4.97
C ASP A 12 -12.17 -0.94 -4.80
N ARG A 13 -12.44 -1.38 -3.57
CA ARG A 13 -12.82 -2.76 -3.26
C ARG A 13 -13.73 -2.82 -2.05
N ASP A 14 -14.80 -3.61 -2.17
CA ASP A 14 -15.75 -3.87 -1.08
C ASP A 14 -16.34 -2.59 -0.44
N GLY A 15 -16.47 -1.51 -1.23
CA GLY A 15 -17.00 -0.23 -0.76
C GLY A 15 -15.94 0.73 -0.18
N HIS A 16 -14.67 0.33 -0.16
CA HIS A 16 -13.55 1.14 0.32
C HIS A 16 -12.60 1.56 -0.79
N HIS A 17 -12.02 2.74 -0.65
CA HIS A 17 -11.01 3.27 -1.55
C HIS A 17 -9.61 3.04 -0.99
N TYR A 18 -8.69 2.53 -1.79
CA TYR A 18 -7.31 2.25 -1.38
C TYR A 18 -6.33 3.03 -2.23
N LYS A 19 -5.31 3.61 -1.60
CA LYS A 19 -4.14 4.17 -2.30
C LYS A 19 -2.88 3.47 -1.85
N ILE A 20 -2.07 3.04 -2.80
CA ILE A 20 -0.82 2.35 -2.56
C ILE A 20 0.34 3.30 -2.86
N GLY A 21 1.10 3.61 -1.83
CA GLY A 21 2.33 4.40 -1.89
C GLY A 21 3.58 3.53 -1.75
N VAL A 22 4.68 3.93 -2.37
CA VAL A 22 5.99 3.30 -2.21
C VAL A 22 7.07 4.34 -1.93
N LYS A 23 8.11 3.91 -1.22
CA LYS A 23 9.32 4.71 -0.94
C LYS A 23 10.55 4.05 -1.57
N ALA A 24 11.64 4.82 -1.71
CA ALA A 24 12.89 4.36 -2.31
C ALA A 24 13.53 3.15 -1.60
N ASP A 25 13.26 2.98 -0.31
CA ASP A 25 13.72 1.85 0.51
C ASP A 25 12.87 0.57 0.35
N GLY A 26 11.80 0.62 -0.46
CA GLY A 26 10.88 -0.48 -0.68
C GLY A 26 9.76 -0.59 0.37
N GLN A 27 9.65 0.35 1.31
CA GLN A 27 8.49 0.41 2.20
C GLN A 27 7.23 0.72 1.39
N VAL A 28 6.16 -0.02 1.67
CA VAL A 28 4.83 0.20 1.07
C VAL A 28 3.90 0.82 2.11
N SER A 29 3.11 1.77 1.65
CA SER A 29 2.10 2.50 2.41
C SER A 29 0.73 2.23 1.81
N VAL A 30 -0.25 1.94 2.66
CA VAL A 30 -1.65 1.77 2.26
C VAL A 30 -2.48 2.85 2.95
N TYR A 31 -3.20 3.63 2.17
CA TYR A 31 -4.22 4.56 2.65
C TYR A 31 -5.59 3.94 2.41
N LEU A 32 -6.48 4.01 3.40
CA LEU A 32 -7.85 3.53 3.33
C LEU A 32 -8.79 4.73 3.39
N ASP A 33 -9.72 4.80 2.45
CA ASP A 33 -10.71 5.86 2.28
C ASP A 33 -10.05 7.25 2.33
N ASP A 34 -10.53 8.10 3.25
CA ASP A 34 -10.02 9.46 3.46
C ASP A 34 -8.99 9.53 4.60
N GLU A 35 -8.44 8.38 5.04
CA GLU A 35 -7.41 8.39 6.08
C GLU A 35 -6.17 9.15 5.62
N THR A 36 -5.73 10.09 6.45
CA THR A 36 -4.49 10.85 6.21
C THR A 36 -3.23 10.09 6.62
N LYS A 37 -3.40 8.99 7.34
CA LYS A 37 -2.31 8.17 7.89
C LYS A 37 -2.19 6.88 7.10
N ALA A 38 -1.00 6.60 6.59
CA ALA A 38 -0.68 5.33 5.97
C ALA A 38 -0.56 4.18 6.98
N HIS A 39 -1.03 3.01 6.56
CA HIS A 39 -0.70 1.71 7.12
C HIS A 39 0.52 1.15 6.39
N HIS A 40 1.64 1.02 7.08
CA HIS A 40 2.87 0.56 6.47
C HIS A 40 2.96 -0.97 6.47
N GLY A 41 3.43 -1.51 5.35
CA GLY A 41 3.55 -2.94 5.13
C GLY A 41 4.73 -3.31 4.24
N TYR A 42 4.75 -4.60 3.91
CA TYR A 42 5.72 -5.23 3.02
C TYR A 42 4.99 -5.83 1.83
N HIS A 43 5.53 -5.60 0.64
CA HIS A 43 5.02 -6.18 -0.60
C HIS A 43 5.52 -7.60 -0.79
N PHE A 44 4.59 -8.50 -1.10
CA PHE A 44 4.82 -9.83 -1.64
C PHE A 44 3.94 -9.99 -2.89
N PRO A 45 4.26 -10.93 -3.81
CA PRO A 45 3.44 -11.14 -4.99
C PRO A 45 1.95 -11.34 -4.65
N GLY A 46 1.10 -10.47 -5.19
CA GLY A 46 -0.35 -10.46 -5.02
C GLY A 46 -0.87 -9.99 -3.65
N VAL A 47 0.01 -9.56 -2.72
CA VAL A 47 -0.42 -9.18 -1.37
C VAL A 47 0.50 -8.17 -0.69
N ILE A 48 -0.08 -7.22 0.02
CA ILE A 48 0.63 -6.37 0.99
C ILE A 48 0.38 -6.93 2.38
N GLN A 49 1.44 -7.34 3.08
CA GLN A 49 1.36 -7.72 4.49
C GLN A 49 1.52 -6.47 5.37
N ILE A 50 0.53 -6.20 6.22
CA ILE A 50 0.47 -5.03 7.11
C ILE A 50 0.64 -5.54 8.56
N PRO A 51 1.84 -5.47 9.17
CA PRO A 51 2.12 -6.10 10.46
C PRO A 51 1.28 -5.55 11.62
N LYS A 52 0.94 -4.26 11.57
CA LYS A 52 0.07 -3.60 12.56
C LYS A 52 -1.42 -3.78 12.26
N GLY A 53 -1.73 -4.38 11.12
CA GLY A 53 -3.05 -4.50 10.56
C GLY A 53 -3.64 -3.18 10.08
N ILE A 54 -4.74 -3.32 9.35
CA ILE A 54 -5.66 -2.27 8.97
C ILE A 54 -7.06 -2.71 9.40
N GLU A 55 -7.83 -1.83 10.03
CA GLU A 55 -9.20 -2.14 10.44
C GLU A 55 -10.16 -1.76 9.31
N ILE A 56 -10.88 -2.74 8.79
CA ILE A 56 -11.86 -2.58 7.70
C ILE A 56 -13.16 -3.22 8.18
N ASP A 57 -14.25 -2.45 8.23
CA ASP A 57 -15.56 -2.90 8.74
C ASP A 57 -15.51 -3.59 10.12
N GLY A 58 -14.64 -3.11 11.02
CA GLY A 58 -14.43 -3.68 12.35
C GLY A 58 -13.64 -4.99 12.37
N GLN A 59 -13.11 -5.43 11.22
CA GLN A 59 -12.23 -6.58 11.11
C GLN A 59 -10.77 -6.14 10.95
N MET A 60 -9.88 -6.73 11.74
CA MET A 60 -8.44 -6.53 11.58
C MET A 60 -7.92 -7.35 10.39
N VAL A 61 -7.44 -6.67 9.36
CA VAL A 61 -6.84 -7.25 8.15
C VAL A 61 -5.33 -7.09 8.22
N LEU A 62 -4.60 -8.21 8.18
CA LEU A 62 -3.12 -8.23 8.20
C LEU A 62 -2.51 -8.41 6.82
N ARG A 63 -3.34 -8.74 5.83
CA ARG A 63 -2.94 -9.06 4.46
C ARG A 63 -3.97 -8.48 3.51
N LEU A 64 -3.58 -7.47 2.75
CA LEU A 64 -4.41 -6.84 1.74
C LEU A 64 -4.05 -7.44 0.37
N PRO A 65 -4.94 -8.23 -0.26
CA PRO A 65 -4.71 -8.72 -1.61
C PRO A 65 -4.61 -7.56 -2.60
N ILE A 66 -3.72 -7.65 -3.59
CA ILE A 66 -3.54 -6.62 -4.61
C ILE A 66 -3.30 -7.28 -5.98
N ASP A 67 -3.50 -6.50 -7.04
CA ASP A 67 -3.24 -6.88 -8.43
C ASP A 67 -2.27 -5.91 -9.12
N CYS A 68 -1.59 -5.07 -8.35
CA CYS A 68 -0.72 -3.99 -8.83
C CYS A 68 0.78 -4.21 -8.55
N ASP A 69 1.23 -5.47 -8.54
CA ASP A 69 2.63 -5.83 -8.27
C ASP A 69 3.60 -5.07 -9.19
N ASP A 70 3.31 -5.03 -10.50
CA ASP A 70 4.15 -4.35 -11.50
C ASP A 70 4.29 -2.84 -11.22
N ALA A 71 3.21 -2.20 -10.75
CA ALA A 71 3.22 -0.77 -10.45
C ALA A 71 4.06 -0.46 -9.20
N ILE A 72 4.02 -1.32 -8.18
CA ILE A 72 4.85 -1.22 -6.98
C ILE A 72 6.33 -1.39 -7.36
N ASP A 73 6.67 -2.44 -8.10
CA ASP A 73 8.04 -2.71 -8.53
C ASP A 73 8.62 -1.58 -9.39
N GLN A 74 7.82 -1.05 -10.32
CA GLN A 74 8.24 0.09 -11.14
C GLN A 74 8.39 1.36 -10.30
N GLY A 75 7.46 1.64 -9.38
CA GLY A 75 7.54 2.79 -8.50
C GLY A 75 8.78 2.79 -7.61
N ILE A 76 9.16 1.63 -7.07
CA ILE A 76 10.41 1.49 -6.29
C ILE A 76 11.64 1.71 -7.18
N LYS A 77 11.65 1.20 -8.42
CA LYS A 77 12.75 1.43 -9.37
C LYS A 77 12.92 2.90 -9.73
N ASP A 78 11.82 3.61 -9.94
CA ASP A 78 11.84 5.04 -10.31
C ASP A 78 12.38 5.95 -9.19
N LEU A 79 12.34 5.47 -7.93
CA LEU A 79 12.80 6.22 -6.75
C LEU A 79 14.26 5.91 -6.36
N LYS A 80 14.90 4.91 -6.99
CA LYS A 80 16.30 4.52 -6.75
C LYS A 80 17.25 5.24 -7.70
#